data_AF-A0A7J4RVN0-F1
#
_entry.id   AF-A0A7J4RVN0-F1
#
_cell.length_a   1.000
_cell.length_b   1.000
_cell.length_c   1.000
_cell.angle_alpha   90.00
_cell.angle_beta   90.00
_cell.angle_gamma   90.00
#
_symmetry.space_group_name_H-M   'P 1'
#
loop_
_entity.id
_entity.type
_entity.pdbx_description
1 polymer ?
#
loop_
_entity_poly.entity_id
_entity_poly.type
_entity_poly.pdbx_seq_one_letter_code
_entity_poly.pdbx_strand_id
1 'polypeptide(L)'
;MERTGSWGNKFILSAIIQGAIITGLTISVVGAQMISSSVNIIQFLSLSFEGPAKWFFLGYIFYMILVVAIATTAIFYNHLEINMEKKIRGVRAIMAWIHLIGMNVGGAATTISMILAGLMGSGALDLILSAGNTTELQQDPAIMD
;
A
#
# COMPACT_ATOMS: atom_id res chain seq x y z
N MET A 1 8.80 16.29 31.59
CA MET A 1 8.09 16.81 30.39
C MET A 1 8.70 16.12 29.19
N GLU A 2 7.97 15.20 28.55
CA GLU A 2 8.44 14.49 27.35
C GLU A 2 8.63 15.51 26.23
N ARG A 3 9.86 15.74 25.78
CA ARG A 3 10.13 16.64 24.65
C ARG A 3 9.70 15.88 23.40
N THR A 4 8.56 16.19 22.82
CA THR A 4 8.09 15.53 21.59
C THR A 4 8.60 16.29 20.37
N GLY A 5 9.25 15.59 19.44
CA GLY A 5 9.63 16.16 18.15
C GLY A 5 8.38 16.48 17.33
N SER A 6 8.20 17.75 16.94
CA SER A 6 7.01 18.19 16.19
C SER A 6 6.91 17.50 14.83
N TRP A 7 8.05 17.23 14.19
CA TRP A 7 8.09 16.53 12.90
C TRP A 7 7.96 15.03 13.05
N GLY A 8 8.62 14.44 14.04
CA GLY A 8 8.45 13.02 14.39
C GLY A 8 6.98 12.65 14.53
N ASN A 9 6.21 13.44 15.30
CA ASN A 9 4.78 13.20 15.49
C ASN A 9 3.96 13.24 14.18
N LYS A 10 4.30 14.12 13.23
CA LYS A 10 3.60 14.19 11.94
C LYS A 10 3.83 12.92 11.10
N PHE A 11 5.06 12.40 11.08
CA PHE A 11 5.36 11.14 10.40
C PHE A 11 4.74 9.93 11.11
N ILE A 12 4.69 9.91 12.45
CA ILE A 12 3.99 8.85 13.20
C ILE A 12 2.50 8.85 12.83
N LEU A 13 1.84 10.02 12.86
CA LEU A 13 0.42 10.13 12.50
C LEU A 13 0.17 9.65 11.07
N SER A 14 1.05 10.03 10.15
CA SER A 14 1.02 9.56 8.76
C SER A 14 1.16 8.03 8.67
N ALA A 15 2.10 7.42 9.37
CA ALA A 15 2.27 5.96 9.39
C ALA A 15 1.02 5.24 9.90
N ILE A 16 0.37 5.78 10.95
CA ILE A 16 -0.89 5.25 11.49
C ILE A 16 -2.00 5.31 10.43
N ILE A 17 -2.16 6.44 9.74
CA ILE A 17 -3.16 6.61 8.69
C ILE A 17 -2.89 5.62 7.54
N GLN A 18 -1.65 5.50 7.08
CA GLN A 18 -1.27 4.59 6.01
C GLN A 18 -1.48 3.12 6.43
N GLY A 19 -1.17 2.77 7.68
CA GLY A 19 -1.47 1.46 8.26
C GLY A 19 -2.96 1.14 8.29
N ALA A 20 -3.79 2.13 8.62
CA ALA A 20 -5.26 1.98 8.59
C ALA A 20 -5.78 1.76 7.16
N ILE A 21 -5.22 2.47 6.16
CA ILE A 21 -5.61 2.31 4.75
C ILE A 21 -5.31 0.89 4.27
N ILE A 22 -4.09 0.37 4.49
CA ILE A 22 -3.75 -0.99 4.04
C ILE A 22 -4.56 -2.07 4.76
N THR A 23 -4.87 -1.86 6.04
CA THR A 23 -5.79 -2.75 6.79
C THR A 23 -7.19 -2.74 6.18
N GLY A 24 -7.70 -1.56 5.82
CA GLY A 24 -8.97 -1.41 5.13
C GLY A 24 -8.98 -2.16 3.80
N LEU A 25 -7.90 -2.01 3.00
CA LEU A 25 -7.73 -2.77 1.75
C LEU A 25 -7.71 -4.28 2.00
N THR A 26 -7.06 -4.76 3.07
CA THR A 26 -7.09 -6.19 3.45
C THR A 26 -8.52 -6.66 3.68
N ILE A 27 -9.27 -5.92 4.49
CA ILE A 27 -10.64 -6.26 4.86
C ILE A 27 -11.52 -6.27 3.61
N SER A 28 -11.35 -5.31 2.69
CA SER A 28 -12.09 -5.29 1.42
C SER A 28 -11.80 -6.52 0.55
N VAL A 29 -10.54 -6.94 0.43
CA VAL A 29 -10.16 -8.12 -0.36
C VAL A 29 -10.74 -9.40 0.24
N VAL A 30 -10.59 -9.59 1.56
CA VAL A 30 -11.15 -10.76 2.27
C VAL A 30 -12.67 -10.75 2.22
N GLY A 31 -13.30 -9.60 2.43
CA GLY A 31 -14.75 -9.44 2.35
C GLY A 31 -15.31 -9.74 0.96
N ALA A 32 -14.62 -9.32 -0.11
CA ALA A 32 -14.99 -9.65 -1.48
C ALA A 32 -14.98 -11.17 -1.70
N GLN A 33 -13.98 -11.89 -1.18
CA GLN A 33 -13.95 -13.35 -1.25
C GLN A 33 -15.12 -14.01 -0.50
N MET A 34 -15.50 -13.47 0.67
CA MET A 34 -16.62 -14.02 1.45
C MET A 34 -17.98 -13.89 0.72
N ILE A 35 -18.12 -12.88 -0.13
CA ILE A 35 -19.36 -12.59 -0.87
C ILE A 35 -19.36 -13.25 -2.26
N SER A 36 -18.19 -13.31 -2.91
CA SER A 36 -18.01 -13.87 -4.25
C SER A 36 -17.26 -15.20 -4.17
N SER A 37 -18.00 -16.30 -3.93
CA SER A 37 -17.47 -17.67 -3.82
C SER A 37 -16.75 -18.19 -5.08
N SER A 38 -16.87 -17.48 -6.20
CA SER A 38 -16.21 -17.76 -7.48
C SER A 38 -14.77 -17.26 -7.56
N VAL A 39 -14.34 -16.37 -6.67
CA VAL A 39 -12.94 -15.93 -6.58
C VAL A 39 -12.16 -16.98 -5.79
N ASN A 40 -11.58 -17.96 -6.47
CA ASN A 40 -10.71 -18.93 -5.83
C ASN A 40 -9.36 -18.29 -5.51
N ILE A 41 -9.12 -17.99 -4.23
CA ILE A 41 -7.90 -17.28 -3.81
C ILE A 41 -6.62 -18.04 -4.16
N ILE A 42 -6.70 -19.38 -4.25
CA ILE A 42 -5.57 -20.23 -4.65
C ILE A 42 -5.22 -20.00 -6.12
N GLN A 43 -6.23 -19.85 -6.98
CA GLN A 43 -6.03 -19.57 -8.40
C GLN A 43 -5.50 -18.14 -8.62
N PHE A 44 -6.02 -17.16 -7.88
CA PHE A 44 -5.50 -15.80 -7.90
C PHE A 44 -4.05 -15.72 -7.41
N LEU A 45 -3.73 -16.45 -6.32
CA LEU A 45 -2.37 -16.60 -5.82
C LEU A 45 -1.44 -17.27 -6.83
N SER A 46 -1.93 -18.28 -7.57
CA SER A 46 -1.16 -18.95 -8.64
C SER A 46 -0.84 -17.98 -9.79
N LEU A 47 -1.83 -17.20 -10.24
CA LEU A 47 -1.67 -16.13 -11.26
C LEU A 47 -0.87 -14.92 -10.75
N SER A 48 -0.47 -14.92 -9.48
CA SER A 48 0.33 -13.84 -8.92
C SER A 48 1.82 -14.10 -9.01
N PHE A 49 2.22 -15.35 -9.31
CA PHE A 49 3.59 -15.69 -9.66
C PHE A 49 3.83 -15.62 -11.18
N GLU A 50 2.77 -15.66 -11.99
CA GLU A 50 2.81 -15.59 -13.45
C GLU A 50 1.60 -14.80 -13.99
N GLY A 51 1.82 -13.80 -14.85
CA GLY A 51 0.74 -12.96 -15.41
C GLY A 51 0.56 -11.57 -14.75
N PRO A 52 -0.57 -10.88 -15.02
CA PRO A 52 -0.81 -9.50 -14.56
C PRO A 52 -1.10 -9.35 -13.06
N ALA A 53 -1.60 -10.40 -12.39
CA ALA A 53 -1.91 -10.35 -10.96
C ALA A 53 -0.67 -10.19 -10.06
N LYS A 54 0.56 -10.43 -10.56
CA LYS A 54 1.80 -10.13 -9.83
C LYS A 54 1.88 -8.70 -9.32
N TRP A 55 1.32 -7.74 -10.07
CA TRP A 55 1.34 -6.33 -9.71
C TRP A 55 0.48 -6.05 -8.47
N PHE A 56 -0.55 -6.86 -8.22
CA PHE A 56 -1.34 -6.80 -6.99
C PHE A 56 -0.47 -7.12 -5.77
N PHE A 57 0.20 -8.26 -5.79
CA PHE A 57 1.07 -8.69 -4.67
C PHE A 57 2.23 -7.74 -4.46
N LEU A 58 2.90 -7.34 -5.55
CA LEU A 58 4.03 -6.43 -5.48
C LEU A 58 3.60 -5.06 -4.94
N GLY A 59 2.47 -4.53 -5.40
CA GLY A 59 1.88 -3.30 -4.88
C GLY A 59 1.55 -3.40 -3.39
N TYR A 60 0.98 -4.52 -2.95
CA TYR A 60 0.63 -4.76 -1.56
C TYR A 60 1.87 -4.84 -0.64
N ILE A 61 2.88 -5.60 -1.04
CA ILE A 61 4.15 -5.71 -0.30
C ILE A 61 4.84 -4.35 -0.23
N PHE A 62 4.92 -3.62 -1.34
CA PHE A 62 5.52 -2.28 -1.36
C PHE A 62 4.73 -1.29 -0.51
N TYR A 63 3.41 -1.39 -0.44
CA TYR A 63 2.61 -0.58 0.47
C TYR A 63 2.96 -0.88 1.94
N MET A 64 3.07 -2.15 2.32
CA MET A 64 3.46 -2.54 3.68
C MET A 64 4.86 -2.03 4.03
N ILE A 65 5.81 -2.14 3.09
CA ILE A 65 7.16 -1.57 3.25
C ILE A 65 7.11 -0.05 3.36
N LEU A 66 6.27 0.63 2.58
CA LEU A 66 6.09 2.08 2.64
C LEU A 66 5.61 2.52 4.03
N VAL A 67 4.63 1.82 4.62
CA VAL A 67 4.16 2.11 6.00
C VAL A 67 5.32 2.00 6.99
N VAL A 68 6.13 0.94 6.89
CA VAL A 68 7.32 0.75 7.75
C VAL A 68 8.38 1.84 7.47
N ALA A 69 8.58 2.24 6.22
CA ALA A 69 9.50 3.30 5.83
C ALA A 69 9.08 4.67 6.41
N ILE A 70 7.78 4.97 6.45
CA ILE A 70 7.26 6.19 7.07
C ILE A 70 7.46 6.14 8.59
N ALA A 71 7.17 4.99 9.22
CA ALA A 71 7.37 4.81 10.67
C ALA A 71 8.85 4.95 11.08
N THR A 72 9.76 4.32 10.34
CA THR A 72 11.21 4.43 10.58
C THR A 72 11.71 5.85 10.33
N THR A 73 11.21 6.53 9.30
CA THR A 73 11.49 7.95 9.06
C THR A 73 11.03 8.81 10.24
N ALA A 74 9.88 8.50 10.84
CA ALA A 74 9.40 9.20 12.03
C ALA A 74 10.37 9.10 13.20
N ILE A 75 10.95 7.91 13.43
CA ILE A 75 11.98 7.68 14.46
C ILE A 75 13.22 8.52 14.16
N PHE A 76 13.66 8.60 12.90
CA PHE A 76 14.79 9.46 12.51
C PHE A 76 14.52 10.93 12.81
N TYR A 77 13.36 11.46 12.41
CA TYR A 77 12.98 12.84 12.69
C TYR A 77 12.90 13.11 14.19
N ASN A 78 12.38 12.15 14.96
CA ASN A 78 12.30 12.28 16.42
C ASN A 78 13.70 12.29 17.05
N HIS A 79 14.60 11.42 16.61
CA HIS A 79 15.99 11.37 17.07
C HIS A 79 16.74 12.68 16.75
N LEU A 80 16.53 13.24 15.56
CA LEU A 80 17.13 14.53 15.18
C LEU A 80 16.64 15.68 16.06
N GLU A 81 15.34 15.73 16.38
CA GLU A 81 14.76 16.83 17.13
C GLU A 81 14.97 16.72 18.65
N ILE A 82 14.85 15.52 19.21
CA ILE A 82 14.96 15.27 20.64
C ILE A 82 16.42 15.04 21.05
N ASN A 83 17.09 14.06 20.43
CA ASN A 83 18.39 13.60 20.91
C ASN A 83 19.53 14.51 20.43
N MET A 84 19.42 15.05 19.22
CA MET A 84 20.43 15.95 18.66
C MET A 84 20.09 17.44 18.82
N GLU A 85 18.93 17.77 19.38
CA GLU A 85 18.39 19.14 19.53
C GLU A 85 18.40 19.98 18.23
N LYS A 86 18.47 19.32 17.06
CA LYS A 86 18.51 19.97 15.76
C LYS A 86 17.10 20.34 15.33
N LYS A 87 16.62 21.49 15.80
CA LYS A 87 15.30 22.03 15.42
C LYS A 87 15.18 22.16 13.90
N ILE A 88 14.18 21.50 13.34
CA ILE A 88 13.91 21.52 11.90
C ILE A 88 13.09 22.76 11.57
N ARG A 89 13.75 23.79 11.04
CA ARG A 89 13.18 25.10 10.69
C ARG A 89 13.71 25.58 9.33
N GLY A 90 12.99 26.54 8.72
CA GLY A 90 13.35 27.13 7.43
C GLY A 90 13.41 26.10 6.31
N VAL A 91 14.50 26.06 5.55
CA VAL A 91 14.69 25.15 4.41
C VAL A 91 14.55 23.67 4.81
N ARG A 92 15.00 23.29 6.01
CA ARG A 92 14.89 21.90 6.49
C ARG A 92 13.44 21.48 6.72
N ALA A 93 12.58 22.42 7.10
CA ALA A 93 11.15 22.18 7.26
C ALA A 93 10.45 22.00 5.90
N ILE A 94 10.89 22.72 4.86
CA ILE A 94 10.40 22.53 3.50
C ILE A 94 10.76 21.14 2.99
N MET A 95 12.02 20.71 3.18
CA MET A 95 12.45 19.36 2.82
C MET A 95 11.67 18.28 3.57
N ALA A 96 11.39 18.49 4.86
CA ALA A 96 10.58 17.57 5.65
C ALA A 96 9.13 17.46 5.14
N TRP A 97 8.53 18.58 4.72
CA TRP A 97 7.22 18.58 4.07
C TRP A 97 7.24 17.84 2.74
N ILE A 98 8.23 18.10 1.88
CA ILE A 98 8.37 17.40 0.59
C ILE A 98 8.51 15.90 0.82
N HIS A 99 9.32 15.49 1.80
CA HIS A 99 9.51 14.08 2.11
C HIS A 99 8.21 13.44 2.63
N LEU A 100 7.51 14.12 3.54
CA LEU A 100 6.23 13.66 4.08
C LEU A 100 5.19 13.50 2.97
N ILE A 101 4.98 14.54 2.15
CA ILE A 101 4.00 14.52 1.06
C ILE A 101 4.41 13.52 -0.01
N GLY A 102 5.69 13.48 -0.39
CA GLY A 102 6.22 12.56 -1.40
C GLY A 102 6.01 11.10 -1.04
N MET A 103 6.30 10.70 0.21
CA MET A 103 6.05 9.33 0.66
C MET A 103 4.56 9.02 0.77
N ASN A 104 3.74 9.94 1.26
CA ASN A 104 2.31 9.68 1.45
C ASN A 104 1.53 9.67 0.14
N VAL A 105 1.67 10.71 -0.66
CA VAL A 105 0.91 10.86 -1.91
C VAL A 105 1.58 10.04 -3.01
N GLY A 106 2.87 10.27 -3.27
CA GLY A 106 3.59 9.58 -4.34
C GLY A 106 3.73 8.08 -4.06
N GLY A 107 4.17 7.73 -2.85
CA GLY A 107 4.31 6.34 -2.43
C GLY A 107 2.98 5.59 -2.46
N ALA A 108 1.95 6.08 -1.77
CA ALA A 108 0.66 5.39 -1.72
C ALA A 108 -0.05 5.37 -3.08
N ALA A 109 0.00 6.46 -3.87
CA ALA A 109 -0.61 6.47 -5.20
C ALA A 109 0.05 5.42 -6.11
N THR A 110 1.37 5.28 -6.06
CA THR A 110 2.09 4.28 -6.88
C THR A 110 1.68 2.87 -6.49
N THR A 111 1.73 2.53 -5.20
CA THR A 111 1.44 1.18 -4.73
C THR A 111 -0.04 0.81 -4.87
N ILE A 112 -0.96 1.73 -4.61
CA ILE A 112 -2.40 1.53 -4.89
C ILE A 112 -2.64 1.34 -6.40
N SER A 113 -1.97 2.12 -7.26
CA SER A 113 -2.10 1.95 -8.71
C SER A 113 -1.60 0.57 -9.17
N MET A 114 -0.53 0.06 -8.58
CA MET A 114 -0.05 -1.31 -8.84
C MET A 114 -1.09 -2.35 -8.39
N ILE A 115 -1.69 -2.16 -7.21
CA ILE A 115 -2.77 -3.03 -6.69
C ILE A 115 -3.94 -3.07 -7.67
N LEU A 116 -4.40 -1.90 -8.13
CA LEU A 116 -5.50 -1.78 -9.09
C LEU A 116 -5.13 -2.37 -10.46
N ALA A 117 -3.91 -2.13 -10.95
CA ALA A 117 -3.43 -2.69 -12.21
C ALA A 117 -3.41 -4.23 -12.17
N GLY A 118 -3.03 -4.82 -11.04
CA GLY A 118 -3.07 -6.28 -10.85
C GLY A 118 -4.50 -6.83 -10.82
N LEU A 119 -5.43 -6.14 -10.17
CA LEU A 119 -6.85 -6.52 -10.12
C LEU A 119 -7.53 -6.41 -11.50
N MET A 120 -7.25 -5.34 -12.24
CA MET A 120 -7.80 -5.12 -13.58
C MET A 120 -7.20 -6.10 -14.59
N GLY A 121 -5.88 -6.27 -14.58
CA GLY A 121 -5.18 -7.12 -15.55
C GLY A 121 -5.46 -8.61 -15.38
N SER A 122 -5.93 -9.04 -14.21
CA SER A 122 -6.30 -10.45 -13.94
C SER A 122 -7.78 -10.77 -14.18
N GLY A 123 -8.61 -9.76 -14.48
CA GLY A 123 -10.07 -9.91 -14.55
C GLY A 123 -10.74 -10.09 -13.18
N ALA A 124 -10.00 -10.10 -12.07
CA ALA A 124 -10.55 -10.24 -10.73
C ALA A 124 -11.52 -9.10 -10.37
N LEU A 125 -11.22 -7.88 -10.82
CA LEU A 125 -12.09 -6.71 -10.57
C LEU A 125 -13.46 -6.88 -11.23
N ASP A 126 -13.50 -7.41 -12.46
CA ASP A 126 -14.73 -7.63 -13.21
C ASP A 126 -15.57 -8.78 -12.61
N LEU A 127 -14.91 -9.82 -12.13
CA LEU A 127 -15.56 -10.95 -11.46
C LEU A 127 -16.19 -10.55 -10.10
N ILE A 128 -15.56 -9.63 -9.38
CA ILE A 128 -16.09 -9.06 -8.13
C ILE A 128 -17.30 -8.15 -8.40
N LEU A 129 -17.23 -7.31 -9.44
CA LEU A 129 -18.31 -6.35 -9.76
C LEU A 129 -19.51 -6.99 -10.46
N SER A 130 -19.30 -8.04 -11.25
CA SER A 130 -20.36 -8.71 -12.02
C SER A 130 -21.20 -9.70 -11.20
N ALA A 131 -20.92 -9.87 -9.91
CA ALA A 131 -21.62 -10.79 -9.02
C ALA A 131 -21.84 -12.20 -9.61
N GLY A 132 -20.85 -12.71 -10.37
CA GLY A 132 -20.84 -14.08 -10.88
C GLY A 132 -21.47 -14.30 -12.26
N ASN A 133 -21.64 -13.27 -13.09
CA ASN A 133 -22.19 -13.44 -14.45
C ASN A 133 -21.13 -13.69 -15.55
N THR A 134 -19.84 -13.64 -15.23
CA THR A 134 -18.73 -14.03 -16.12
C THR A 134 -17.97 -15.23 -15.57
N THR A 135 -17.72 -16.19 -16.47
CA THR A 135 -17.05 -17.45 -16.18
C THR A 135 -15.55 -17.26 -16.39
N GLU A 136 -14.79 -17.35 -15.30
CA GLU A 136 -13.32 -17.52 -15.23
C GLU A 136 -12.42 -16.27 -15.24
N LEU A 137 -11.37 -16.33 -14.41
CA LEU A 137 -10.25 -15.38 -14.40
C LEU A 137 -9.52 -15.47 -15.75
N GLN A 138 -9.04 -14.33 -16.27
CA GLN A 138 -8.34 -14.32 -17.55
C GLN A 138 -7.02 -15.11 -17.43
N GLN A 139 -6.94 -16.24 -18.15
CA GLN A 139 -5.75 -17.08 -18.18
C GLN A 139 -4.58 -16.36 -18.87
N ASP A 140 -3.37 -16.56 -18.37
CA ASP A 140 -2.16 -16.00 -18.98
C ASP A 140 -1.92 -16.67 -20.34
N PRO A 141 -1.81 -15.91 -21.45
CA PRO A 141 -1.47 -16.47 -22.76
C PRO A 141 -0.14 -17.23 -22.78
N ALA A 142 0.75 -17.04 -21.79
CA ALA A 142 1.99 -17.81 -21.67
C ALA A 142 1.80 -19.28 -21.23
N ILE A 143 0.61 -19.67 -20.74
CA ILE A 143 0.29 -21.04 -20.31
C ILE A 143 -0.52 -21.81 -21.39
N MET A 144 -0.78 -21.19 -22.55
CA MET A 144 -1.56 -21.81 -23.65
C MET A 144 -0.73 -22.65 -24.64
N ASP A 145 0.53 -22.96 -24.33
CA ASP A 145 1.46 -23.75 -25.15
C ASP A 145 1.75 -25.15 -24.55
#